data_AF-A0A349S2Z8-F1
#
_entry.id   AF-A0A349S2Z8-F1
#
_cell.length_a   1.000
_cell.length_b   1.000
_cell.length_c   1.000
_cell.angle_alpha   90.00
_cell.angle_beta   90.00
_cell.angle_gamma   90.00
#
_symmetry.space_group_name_H-M   'P 1'
#
loop_
_entity.id
_entity.type
_entity.pdbx_description
1 polymer ?
#
loop_
_entity_poly.entity_id
_entity_poly.type
_entity_poly.pdbx_seq_one_letter_code
_entity_poly.pdbx_strand_id
1 'polypeptide(L)'
;MEYIPFTYEPDNSIKTLEDSKKYLDTNQNIKEKIIDLGSSYESIRNVIPQPSEAFFSFGHYFPFYQSSDELQISLSLAMLGFYKQAFMSLRSALELGRLSVYYNINDNGYKVVQDWLRSKDNWEANTPKATKIWEMLQQNDNIKNFDQKFNIKQQFDDLSFLNNYVHSKGYRYSNLLGIRSKPNHQTFEEAAFIQWLETYEKIVIHGITLHMLKYPLASVEFDWDSKVGINHPFGILREFEIKTIKKFLPPGYLDEIQTIASNDKAVQSFCEELRNSPDITEEEVENQLIENAKLTIEVGSSFIDWEESQLKLMKRYSDEGKEKALNRINIIKKWAIDNNMMERGLKIRKSKEPF
;
A
#
# COMPACT_ATOMS: atom_id res chain seq x y z
N MET A 1 -0.97 -11.48 -36.46
CA MET A 1 0.45 -11.26 -36.18
C MET A 1 0.90 -10.13 -37.06
N GLU A 2 0.89 -8.93 -36.47
CA GLU A 2 1.28 -7.68 -37.11
C GLU A 2 2.81 -7.48 -37.02
N TYR A 3 3.45 -8.09 -36.02
CA TYR A 3 4.87 -7.91 -35.70
C TYR A 3 5.61 -9.24 -35.66
N ILE A 4 5.83 -9.87 -36.82
CA ILE A 4 6.65 -11.09 -36.93
C ILE A 4 8.12 -10.78 -36.56
N PRO A 5 8.82 -11.57 -35.72
CA PRO A 5 8.46 -12.91 -35.21
C PRO A 5 7.91 -12.94 -33.78
N PHE A 6 7.33 -11.84 -33.27
CA PHE A 6 6.98 -11.72 -31.86
C PHE A 6 5.64 -12.39 -31.53
N THR A 7 5.62 -13.21 -30.47
CA THR A 7 4.40 -13.85 -29.95
C THR A 7 3.59 -12.92 -29.04
N TYR A 8 4.27 -12.08 -28.26
CA TYR A 8 3.65 -11.13 -27.35
C TYR A 8 3.40 -9.83 -28.10
N GLU A 9 2.18 -9.67 -28.62
CA GLU A 9 1.73 -8.48 -29.34
C GLU A 9 0.65 -7.76 -28.51
N PRO A 10 0.52 -6.42 -28.63
CA PRO A 10 -0.51 -5.67 -27.91
C PRO A 10 -1.92 -6.23 -28.11
N ASP A 11 -2.30 -6.59 -29.34
CA ASP A 11 -3.62 -7.15 -29.66
C ASP A 11 -3.91 -8.47 -28.93
N ASN A 12 -2.90 -9.34 -28.82
CA ASN A 12 -3.02 -10.59 -28.07
C ASN A 12 -3.19 -10.31 -26.56
N SER A 13 -2.53 -9.27 -26.06
CA SER A 13 -2.67 -8.83 -24.67
C SER A 13 -4.07 -8.28 -24.39
N ILE A 14 -4.62 -7.45 -25.29
CA ILE A 14 -6.00 -6.92 -25.19
C ILE A 14 -7.00 -8.06 -25.17
N LYS A 15 -6.87 -9.03 -26.09
CA LYS A 15 -7.74 -10.20 -26.11
C LYS A 15 -7.65 -11.02 -24.82
N THR A 16 -6.43 -11.26 -24.32
CA THR A 16 -6.22 -11.99 -23.07
C THR A 16 -6.83 -11.25 -21.87
N LEU A 17 -6.79 -9.91 -21.89
CA LEU A 17 -7.45 -9.08 -20.88
C LEU A 17 -8.98 -9.25 -20.92
N GLU A 18 -9.59 -9.32 -22.09
CA GLU A 18 -11.03 -9.58 -22.24
C GLU A 18 -11.41 -10.96 -21.67
N ASP A 19 -10.62 -11.99 -21.98
CA ASP A 19 -10.83 -13.34 -21.45
C ASP A 19 -10.68 -13.37 -19.92
N SER A 20 -9.66 -12.69 -19.38
CA SER A 20 -9.44 -12.55 -17.93
C SER A 20 -10.60 -11.82 -17.23
N LYS A 21 -11.10 -10.73 -17.83
CA LYS A 21 -12.27 -10.00 -17.32
C LYS A 21 -13.50 -10.87 -17.30
N LYS A 22 -13.77 -11.58 -18.40
CA LYS A 22 -14.89 -12.53 -18.49
C LYS A 22 -14.79 -13.60 -17.40
N TYR A 23 -13.61 -14.14 -17.16
CA TYR A 23 -13.38 -15.11 -16.08
C TYR A 23 -13.71 -14.52 -14.71
N LEU A 24 -13.27 -13.30 -14.40
CA LEU A 24 -13.55 -12.63 -13.13
C LEU A 24 -15.04 -12.27 -12.97
N ASP A 25 -15.71 -11.89 -14.04
CA ASP A 25 -17.14 -11.56 -14.00
C ASP A 25 -18.01 -12.81 -13.77
N THR A 26 -17.55 -13.99 -14.19
CA THR A 26 -18.19 -15.28 -13.86
C THR A 26 -17.79 -15.84 -12.49
N ASN A 27 -16.66 -15.40 -11.93
CA ASN A 27 -16.09 -15.87 -10.66
C ASN A 27 -15.94 -14.70 -9.68
N GLN A 28 -17.09 -14.14 -9.30
CA GLN A 28 -17.15 -12.92 -8.50
C GLN A 28 -16.42 -13.03 -7.15
N ASN A 29 -16.39 -14.21 -6.54
CA ASN A 29 -15.64 -14.49 -5.32
C ASN A 29 -14.11 -14.30 -5.50
N ILE A 30 -13.56 -14.65 -6.67
CA ILE A 30 -12.14 -14.45 -6.98
C ILE A 30 -11.85 -12.95 -7.15
N LYS A 31 -12.73 -12.25 -7.85
CA LYS A 31 -12.64 -10.80 -8.07
C LYS A 31 -12.68 -10.03 -6.74
N GLU A 32 -13.64 -10.36 -5.88
CA GLU A 32 -13.77 -9.78 -4.54
C GLU A 32 -12.54 -10.09 -3.68
N LYS A 33 -12.02 -11.30 -3.73
CA LYS A 33 -10.78 -11.66 -3.02
C LYS A 33 -9.58 -10.81 -3.45
N ILE A 34 -9.39 -10.57 -4.74
CA ILE A 34 -8.32 -9.70 -5.25
C ILE A 34 -8.50 -8.27 -4.73
N ILE A 35 -9.72 -7.74 -4.81
CA ILE A 35 -10.03 -6.37 -4.35
C ILE A 35 -9.78 -6.24 -2.85
N ASP A 36 -10.33 -7.15 -2.05
CA ASP A 36 -10.22 -7.13 -0.59
C ASP A 36 -8.76 -7.28 -0.14
N LEU A 37 -7.97 -8.17 -0.77
CA LEU A 37 -6.53 -8.31 -0.48
C LEU A 37 -5.75 -7.05 -0.85
N GLY A 38 -6.01 -6.49 -2.04
CA GLY A 38 -5.36 -5.25 -2.48
C GLY A 38 -5.68 -4.08 -1.56
N SER A 39 -6.96 -3.88 -1.23
CA SER A 39 -7.38 -2.85 -0.26
C SER A 39 -6.80 -3.07 1.13
N SER A 40 -6.72 -4.33 1.59
CA SER A 40 -6.11 -4.67 2.88
C SER A 40 -4.63 -4.30 2.92
N TYR A 41 -3.89 -4.57 1.84
CA TYR A 41 -2.48 -4.17 1.76
C TYR A 41 -2.33 -2.65 1.71
N GLU A 42 -3.16 -1.96 0.91
CA GLU A 42 -3.15 -0.50 0.84
C GLU A 42 -3.42 0.17 2.18
N SER A 43 -4.32 -0.36 3.00
CA SER A 43 -4.61 0.20 4.33
C SER A 43 -3.37 0.21 5.24
N ILE A 44 -2.36 -0.66 5.00
CA ILE A 44 -1.08 -0.64 5.74
C ILE A 44 -0.30 0.65 5.54
N ARG A 45 -0.56 1.40 4.46
CA ARG A 45 -0.05 2.76 4.31
C ARG A 45 -0.28 3.61 5.55
N ASN A 46 -1.47 3.50 6.15
CA ASN A 46 -1.86 4.31 7.31
C ASN A 46 -1.17 3.85 8.60
N VAL A 47 -0.62 2.63 8.59
CA VAL A 47 0.08 2.01 9.73
C VAL A 47 1.53 2.50 9.85
N ILE A 48 2.17 2.92 8.75
CA ILE A 48 3.56 3.38 8.77
C ILE A 48 3.60 4.84 9.21
N PRO A 49 4.21 5.18 10.36
CA PRO A 49 4.27 6.56 10.85
C PRO A 49 5.04 7.48 9.89
N GLN A 50 4.50 8.67 9.66
CA GLN A 50 5.20 9.73 8.92
C GLN A 50 5.47 10.91 9.87
N PRO A 51 6.73 11.13 10.29
CA PRO A 51 7.08 12.33 11.03
C PRO A 51 6.76 13.59 10.20
N SER A 52 6.26 14.65 10.84
CA SER A 52 5.96 15.93 10.18
C SER A 52 7.20 16.56 9.51
N GLU A 53 8.38 16.38 10.11
CA GLU A 53 9.69 16.77 9.54
C GLU A 53 10.07 15.93 8.31
N ALA A 54 9.48 14.75 8.15
CA ALA A 54 9.73 13.78 7.10
C ALA A 54 8.58 13.69 6.08
N PHE A 55 7.58 14.58 6.13
CA PHE A 55 6.50 14.65 5.14
C PHE A 55 7.04 14.76 3.69
N PHE A 56 8.22 15.35 3.53
CA PHE A 56 8.95 15.43 2.26
C PHE A 56 10.09 14.39 2.11
N SER A 57 10.43 13.68 3.17
CA SER A 57 11.34 12.56 3.14
C SER A 57 10.53 11.28 2.91
N PHE A 58 10.22 11.02 1.63
CA PHE A 58 9.61 9.78 1.13
C PHE A 58 10.25 8.49 1.68
N GLY A 59 11.45 8.57 2.27
CA GLY A 59 12.24 7.43 2.75
C GLY A 59 11.53 6.41 3.65
N HIS A 60 10.71 6.81 4.64
CA HIS A 60 10.05 5.85 5.53
C HIS A 60 9.00 4.99 4.81
N TYR A 61 8.40 5.55 3.76
CA TYR A 61 7.23 4.99 3.10
C TYR A 61 7.56 4.39 1.72
N PHE A 62 8.66 4.84 1.10
CA PHE A 62 8.98 4.51 -0.29
C PHE A 62 9.12 3.00 -0.56
N PRO A 63 9.77 2.17 0.28
CA PRO A 63 9.83 0.74 0.03
C PRO A 63 8.45 0.08 0.04
N PHE A 64 7.55 0.48 0.96
CA PHE A 64 6.17 0.00 0.97
C PHE A 64 5.42 0.45 -0.30
N TYR A 65 5.57 1.72 -0.69
CA TYR A 65 4.94 2.24 -1.89
C TYR A 65 5.35 1.47 -3.14
N GLN A 66 6.65 1.24 -3.33
CA GLN A 66 7.16 0.41 -4.43
C GLN A 66 6.67 -1.03 -4.34
N SER A 67 6.54 -1.58 -3.14
CA SER A 67 5.94 -2.90 -2.94
C SER A 67 4.49 -2.95 -3.39
N SER A 68 3.69 -1.92 -3.11
CA SER A 68 2.30 -1.82 -3.56
C SER A 68 2.23 -1.70 -5.08
N ASP A 69 3.04 -0.84 -5.68
CA ASP A 69 3.10 -0.69 -7.14
C ASP A 69 3.41 -2.02 -7.81
N GLU A 70 4.37 -2.79 -7.29
CA GLU A 70 4.70 -4.13 -7.81
C GLU A 70 3.53 -5.13 -7.69
N LEU A 71 2.72 -5.06 -6.63
CA LEU A 71 1.50 -5.87 -6.50
C LEU A 71 0.46 -5.51 -7.59
N GLN A 72 0.29 -4.23 -7.88
CA GLN A 72 -0.64 -3.74 -8.91
C GLN A 72 -0.15 -4.09 -10.33
N ILE A 73 1.14 -3.92 -10.59
CA ILE A 73 1.81 -4.32 -11.84
C ILE A 73 1.66 -5.82 -12.02
N SER A 74 1.87 -6.61 -10.96
CA SER A 74 1.73 -8.06 -11.00
C SER A 74 0.33 -8.51 -11.41
N LEU A 75 -0.73 -7.90 -10.84
CA LEU A 75 -2.11 -8.17 -11.25
C LEU A 75 -2.32 -7.83 -12.74
N SER A 76 -1.86 -6.66 -13.17
CA SER A 76 -1.99 -6.23 -14.57
C SER A 76 -1.31 -7.21 -15.52
N LEU A 77 -0.10 -7.64 -15.21
CA LEU A 77 0.64 -8.64 -15.99
C LEU A 77 -0.06 -10.00 -15.99
N ALA A 78 -0.61 -10.44 -14.87
CA ALA A 78 -1.36 -11.70 -14.79
C ALA A 78 -2.64 -11.66 -15.64
N MET A 79 -3.39 -10.55 -15.62
CA MET A 79 -4.58 -10.34 -16.46
C MET A 79 -4.24 -10.24 -17.96
N LEU A 80 -3.02 -9.84 -18.30
CA LEU A 80 -2.53 -9.82 -19.67
C LEU A 80 -1.90 -11.17 -20.07
N GLY A 81 -1.79 -12.17 -19.19
CA GLY A 81 -1.19 -13.47 -19.50
C GLY A 81 0.35 -13.51 -19.46
N PHE A 82 1.00 -12.48 -18.92
CA PHE A 82 2.45 -12.45 -18.67
C PHE A 82 2.79 -13.07 -17.30
N TYR A 83 2.41 -14.33 -17.09
CA TYR A 83 2.48 -14.97 -15.77
C TYR A 83 3.88 -14.98 -15.16
N LYS A 84 4.93 -15.26 -15.95
CA LYS A 84 6.31 -15.23 -15.45
C LYS A 84 6.66 -13.86 -14.88
N GLN A 85 6.38 -12.80 -15.64
CA GLN A 85 6.64 -11.43 -15.21
C GLN A 85 5.77 -11.05 -14.00
N ALA A 86 4.51 -11.50 -13.96
CA ALA A 86 3.66 -11.32 -12.80
C ALA A 86 4.29 -11.93 -11.53
N PHE A 87 4.82 -13.15 -11.59
CA PHE A 87 5.54 -13.78 -10.47
C PHE A 87 6.87 -13.09 -10.14
N MET A 88 7.56 -12.51 -11.12
CA MET A 88 8.74 -11.68 -10.87
C MET A 88 8.37 -10.40 -10.09
N SER A 89 7.28 -9.74 -10.45
CA SER A 89 6.76 -8.59 -9.69
C SER A 89 6.30 -8.99 -8.27
N LEU A 90 5.68 -10.15 -8.10
CA LEU A 90 5.38 -10.69 -6.77
C LEU A 90 6.65 -10.86 -5.92
N ARG A 91 7.75 -11.31 -6.53
CA ARG A 91 9.04 -11.42 -5.83
C ARG A 91 9.54 -10.05 -5.36
N SER A 92 9.50 -9.05 -6.24
CA SER A 92 9.88 -7.68 -5.91
C SER A 92 9.03 -7.11 -4.79
N ALA A 93 7.71 -7.28 -4.85
CA ALA A 93 6.77 -6.88 -3.80
C ALA A 93 7.12 -7.51 -2.45
N LEU A 94 7.39 -8.82 -2.42
CA LEU A 94 7.77 -9.51 -1.17
C LEU A 94 9.07 -8.96 -0.56
N GLU A 95 10.07 -8.63 -1.38
CA GLU A 95 11.32 -8.03 -0.90
C GLU A 95 11.11 -6.62 -0.36
N LEU A 96 10.43 -5.78 -1.14
CA LEU A 96 10.20 -4.37 -0.83
C LEU A 96 9.28 -4.21 0.40
N GLY A 97 8.25 -5.05 0.54
CA GLY A 97 7.35 -5.05 1.69
C GLY A 97 8.09 -5.38 2.99
N ARG A 98 9.04 -6.32 2.96
CA ARG A 98 9.93 -6.57 4.11
C ARG A 98 10.93 -5.44 4.34
N LEU A 99 11.47 -4.89 3.26
CA LEU A 99 12.44 -3.81 3.31
C LEU A 99 11.86 -2.56 3.96
N SER A 100 10.57 -2.31 3.75
CA SER A 100 9.80 -1.28 4.48
C SER A 100 9.93 -1.45 6.00
N VAL A 101 9.64 -2.64 6.53
CA VAL A 101 9.72 -2.89 7.97
C VAL A 101 11.17 -2.85 8.46
N TYR A 102 12.12 -3.35 7.67
CA TYR A 102 13.54 -3.32 7.98
C TYR A 102 14.08 -1.91 8.19
N TYR A 103 13.83 -0.98 7.26
CA TYR A 103 14.34 0.38 7.41
C TYR A 103 13.67 1.12 8.57
N ASN A 104 12.44 0.75 8.89
CA ASN A 104 11.68 1.34 9.98
C ASN A 104 11.85 0.64 11.33
N ILE A 105 12.64 -0.43 11.43
CA ILE A 105 12.74 -1.26 12.64
C ILE A 105 13.21 -0.45 13.88
N ASN A 106 14.09 0.53 13.67
CA ASN A 106 14.67 1.42 14.68
C ASN A 106 14.12 2.85 14.60
N ASP A 107 12.99 3.06 13.90
CA ASP A 107 12.30 4.35 13.73
C ASP A 107 13.17 5.49 13.15
N ASN A 108 14.33 5.16 12.57
CA ASN A 108 15.27 6.07 11.90
C ASN A 108 15.29 5.88 10.37
N GLY A 109 14.23 5.27 9.82
CA GLY A 109 14.15 4.88 8.41
C GLY A 109 14.50 6.01 7.45
N TYR A 110 14.01 7.24 7.68
CA TYR A 110 14.33 8.38 6.82
C TYR A 110 15.81 8.69 6.69
N LYS A 111 16.64 8.43 7.71
CA LYS A 111 18.10 8.67 7.66
C LYS A 111 18.81 7.53 6.96
N VAL A 112 18.46 6.30 7.31
CA VAL A 112 19.14 5.08 6.82
C VAL A 112 18.85 4.84 5.34
N VAL A 113 17.67 5.19 4.88
CA VAL A 113 17.22 4.95 3.50
C VAL A 113 17.70 6.03 2.51
N GLN A 114 18.22 7.18 2.94
CA GLN A 114 18.56 8.28 2.01
C GLN A 114 19.52 7.86 0.90
N ASP A 115 20.55 7.09 1.26
CA ASP A 115 21.60 6.70 0.33
C ASP A 115 21.08 5.69 -0.68
N TRP A 116 20.26 4.74 -0.22
CA TRP A 116 19.54 3.79 -1.07
C TRP A 116 18.50 4.49 -1.96
N LEU A 117 17.73 5.43 -1.42
CA LEU A 117 16.71 6.21 -2.13
C LEU A 117 17.32 7.10 -3.23
N ARG A 118 18.52 7.63 -2.99
CA ARG A 118 19.27 8.46 -3.96
C ARG A 118 20.13 7.63 -4.90
N SER A 119 19.99 6.30 -4.89
CA SER A 119 20.78 5.39 -5.73
C SER A 119 22.29 5.67 -5.65
N LYS A 120 22.81 5.98 -4.46
CA LYS A 120 24.24 6.29 -4.32
C LYS A 120 25.07 5.05 -4.66
N ASP A 121 26.15 5.27 -5.42
CA ASP A 121 27.08 4.21 -5.80
C ASP A 121 28.07 3.91 -4.66
N ASN A 122 27.55 3.36 -3.55
CA ASN A 122 28.37 2.86 -2.45
C ASN A 122 27.79 1.55 -1.89
N TRP A 123 28.63 0.78 -1.19
CA TRP A 123 28.26 -0.56 -0.74
C TRP A 123 27.13 -0.53 0.30
N GLU A 124 27.13 0.50 1.14
CA GLU A 124 26.16 0.73 2.21
C GLU A 124 24.76 1.08 1.67
N ALA A 125 24.69 1.64 0.46
CA ALA A 125 23.46 2.00 -0.23
C ALA A 125 22.81 0.83 -0.98
N ASN A 126 23.45 -0.34 -1.06
CA ASN A 126 22.86 -1.51 -1.70
C ASN A 126 21.73 -2.12 -0.87
N THR A 127 20.73 -2.71 -1.55
CA THR A 127 19.67 -3.47 -0.90
C THR A 127 20.27 -4.61 -0.06
N PRO A 128 19.99 -4.69 1.26
CA PRO A 128 20.51 -5.73 2.11
C PRO A 128 20.04 -7.13 1.69
N LYS A 129 20.90 -8.14 1.89
CA LYS A 129 20.53 -9.55 1.65
C LYS A 129 19.39 -9.99 2.56
N ALA A 130 18.55 -10.91 2.08
CA ALA A 130 17.40 -11.44 2.83
C ALA A 130 17.74 -11.96 4.23
N THR A 131 18.90 -12.60 4.42
CA THR A 131 19.39 -13.06 5.73
C THR A 131 19.60 -11.91 6.70
N LYS A 132 20.31 -10.85 6.27
CA LYS A 132 20.57 -9.65 7.07
C LYS A 132 19.27 -8.93 7.43
N ILE A 133 18.33 -8.84 6.48
CA ILE A 133 17.01 -8.28 6.74
C ILE A 133 16.32 -9.07 7.85
N TRP A 134 16.33 -10.40 7.79
CA TRP A 134 15.66 -11.24 8.79
C TRP A 134 16.32 -11.16 10.17
N GLU A 135 17.64 -11.19 10.23
CA GLU A 135 18.40 -10.99 11.47
C GLU A 135 18.02 -9.68 12.16
N MET A 136 17.83 -8.61 11.37
CA MET A 136 17.40 -7.31 11.90
C MET A 136 15.94 -7.32 12.36
N LEU A 137 15.03 -7.93 11.60
CA LEU A 137 13.62 -8.05 11.99
C LEU A 137 13.46 -8.83 13.31
N GLN A 138 14.29 -9.84 13.53
CA GLN A 138 14.33 -10.63 14.77
C GLN A 138 14.86 -9.87 16.00
N GLN A 139 15.39 -8.65 15.83
CA GLN A 139 15.74 -7.78 16.96
C GLN A 139 14.50 -7.13 17.58
N ASN A 140 13.37 -7.10 16.87
CA ASN A 140 12.10 -6.65 17.42
C ASN A 140 11.42 -7.81 18.17
N ASP A 141 11.15 -7.61 19.46
CA ASP A 141 10.59 -8.64 20.33
C ASP A 141 9.22 -9.15 19.86
N ASN A 142 8.38 -8.27 19.31
CA ASN A 142 7.07 -8.67 18.78
C ASN A 142 7.23 -9.65 17.62
N ILE A 143 8.08 -9.31 16.64
CA ILE A 143 8.33 -10.15 15.46
C ILE A 143 8.97 -11.48 15.88
N LYS A 144 9.96 -11.44 16.77
CA LYS A 144 10.66 -12.63 17.27
C LYS A 144 9.73 -13.59 18.00
N ASN A 145 8.94 -13.09 18.94
CA ASN A 145 8.02 -13.92 19.73
C ASN A 145 6.90 -14.49 18.85
N PHE A 146 6.39 -13.68 17.91
CA PHE A 146 5.38 -14.13 16.96
C PHE A 146 5.92 -15.22 16.03
N ASP A 147 7.16 -15.09 15.55
CA ASP A 147 7.81 -16.10 14.72
C ASP A 147 8.01 -17.43 15.45
N GLN A 148 8.36 -17.40 16.74
CA GLN A 148 8.45 -18.63 17.54
C GLN A 148 7.11 -19.38 17.65
N LYS A 149 5.99 -18.65 17.64
CA LYS A 149 4.65 -19.23 17.77
C LYS A 149 4.07 -19.68 16.42
N PHE A 150 4.29 -18.91 15.36
CA PHE A 150 3.60 -19.08 14.07
C PHE A 150 4.52 -19.37 12.88
N ASN A 151 5.84 -19.38 13.07
CA ASN A 151 6.84 -19.66 12.04
C ASN A 151 6.70 -18.78 10.77
N ILE A 152 6.52 -17.47 10.95
CA ILE A 152 6.39 -16.51 9.83
C ILE A 152 7.64 -16.48 8.95
N LYS A 153 8.82 -16.80 9.48
CA LYS A 153 10.05 -16.99 8.71
C LYS A 153 9.89 -18.13 7.71
N GLN A 154 9.38 -19.28 8.17
CA GLN A 154 9.23 -20.45 7.31
C GLN A 154 8.25 -20.14 6.18
N GLN A 155 7.17 -19.40 6.45
CA GLN A 155 6.23 -18.97 5.43
C GLN A 155 6.89 -18.07 4.37
N PHE A 156 7.85 -17.23 4.76
CA PHE A 156 8.67 -16.50 3.81
C PHE A 156 9.59 -17.44 3.01
N ASP A 157 10.27 -18.38 3.68
CA ASP A 157 11.19 -19.31 3.02
C ASP A 157 10.44 -20.22 2.02
N ASP A 158 9.18 -20.55 2.29
CA ASP A 158 8.30 -21.28 1.38
C ASP A 158 8.00 -20.50 0.09
N LEU A 159 8.12 -19.16 0.10
CA LEU A 159 7.99 -18.30 -1.09
C LEU A 159 9.30 -18.18 -1.89
N SER A 160 10.40 -18.80 -1.44
CA SER A 160 11.70 -18.76 -2.14
C SER A 160 11.67 -19.35 -3.55
N PHE A 161 10.65 -20.14 -3.90
CA PHE A 161 10.44 -20.64 -5.26
C PHE A 161 10.28 -19.51 -6.28
N LEU A 162 9.88 -18.31 -5.87
CA LEU A 162 9.77 -17.13 -6.73
C LEU A 162 11.09 -16.78 -7.42
N ASN A 163 12.24 -17.08 -6.80
CA ASN A 163 13.56 -16.91 -7.41
C ASN A 163 13.72 -17.74 -8.70
N ASN A 164 12.99 -18.85 -8.82
CA ASN A 164 13.02 -19.68 -10.02
C ASN A 164 12.37 -18.98 -11.22
N TYR A 165 11.42 -18.07 -11.03
CA TYR A 165 10.85 -17.24 -12.11
C TYR A 165 11.84 -16.17 -12.57
N VAL A 166 12.52 -15.51 -11.63
CA VAL A 166 13.56 -14.51 -11.92
C VAL A 166 14.71 -15.14 -12.72
N HIS A 167 15.21 -16.30 -12.27
CA HIS A 167 16.32 -17.00 -12.94
C HIS A 167 15.88 -17.93 -14.07
N SER A 168 14.60 -17.96 -14.43
CA SER A 168 14.07 -18.77 -15.54
C SER A 168 14.43 -20.27 -15.43
N LYS A 169 14.22 -20.88 -14.25
CA LYS A 169 14.64 -22.25 -13.97
C LYS A 169 13.75 -23.30 -14.66
N GLY A 170 13.91 -23.46 -15.96
CA GLY A 170 13.20 -24.47 -16.75
C GLY A 170 11.75 -24.11 -17.08
N TYR A 171 11.07 -25.00 -17.79
CA TYR A 171 9.75 -24.73 -18.38
C TYR A 171 8.67 -24.38 -17.34
N ARG A 172 8.72 -24.98 -16.14
CA ARG A 172 7.75 -24.77 -15.05
C ARG A 172 7.68 -23.31 -14.57
N TYR A 173 8.78 -22.57 -14.68
CA TYR A 173 8.90 -21.19 -14.22
C TYR A 173 9.03 -20.21 -15.39
N SER A 174 8.52 -20.61 -16.55
CA SER A 174 8.47 -19.81 -17.78
C SER A 174 7.02 -19.43 -18.11
N ASN A 175 6.83 -18.52 -19.06
CA ASN A 175 5.48 -18.17 -19.50
C ASN A 175 4.80 -19.38 -20.15
N LEU A 176 3.52 -19.54 -19.83
CA LEU A 176 2.66 -20.55 -20.44
C LEU A 176 2.05 -19.94 -21.70
N LEU A 177 2.49 -20.42 -22.86
CA LEU A 177 2.04 -19.93 -24.16
C LEU A 177 0.97 -20.86 -24.74
N GLY A 178 -0.26 -20.75 -24.24
CA GLY A 178 -1.42 -21.43 -24.81
C GLY A 178 -1.24 -22.93 -25.00
N ILE A 179 -0.56 -23.59 -24.05
CA ILE A 179 -0.09 -24.98 -24.17
C ILE A 179 -1.23 -25.94 -24.56
N ARG A 180 -2.47 -25.65 -24.13
CA ARG A 180 -3.64 -26.48 -24.38
C ARG A 180 -4.57 -25.96 -25.47
N SER A 181 -4.64 -24.65 -25.68
CA SER A 181 -5.65 -24.02 -26.55
C SER A 181 -5.07 -23.50 -27.87
N LYS A 182 -3.93 -22.80 -27.81
CA LYS A 182 -3.23 -22.21 -28.95
C LYS A 182 -1.71 -22.15 -28.69
N PRO A 183 -0.95 -23.16 -29.11
CA PRO A 183 0.50 -23.17 -28.91
C PRO A 183 1.15 -21.89 -29.45
N ASN A 184 2.13 -21.36 -28.71
CA ASN A 184 2.86 -20.13 -29.07
C ASN A 184 1.96 -18.91 -29.24
N HIS A 185 0.87 -18.84 -28.49
CA HIS A 185 0.05 -17.63 -28.36
C HIS A 185 -0.07 -17.25 -26.89
N GLN A 186 -0.14 -15.95 -26.65
CA GLN A 186 -0.50 -15.40 -25.35
C GLN A 186 -2.00 -15.65 -25.12
N THR A 187 -2.32 -16.30 -24.00
CA THR A 187 -3.68 -16.70 -23.64
C THR A 187 -3.88 -16.55 -22.13
N PHE A 188 -5.14 -16.45 -21.71
CA PHE A 188 -5.50 -16.60 -20.31
C PHE A 188 -5.36 -18.07 -19.90
N GLU A 189 -4.63 -18.31 -18.83
CA GLU A 189 -4.37 -19.64 -18.27
C GLU A 189 -4.87 -19.67 -16.82
N GLU A 190 -6.08 -20.20 -16.62
CA GLU A 190 -6.75 -20.21 -15.32
C GLU A 190 -5.88 -20.78 -14.20
N ALA A 191 -5.24 -21.93 -14.43
CA ALA A 191 -4.40 -22.58 -13.40
C ALA A 191 -3.22 -21.69 -12.96
N ALA A 192 -2.62 -20.94 -13.89
CA ALA A 192 -1.54 -20.02 -13.56
C ALA A 192 -2.05 -18.76 -12.86
N PHE A 193 -3.24 -18.28 -13.24
CA PHE A 193 -3.89 -17.16 -12.57
C PHE A 193 -4.28 -17.51 -11.12
N ILE A 194 -4.80 -18.71 -10.87
CA ILE A 194 -5.09 -19.19 -9.51
C ILE A 194 -3.81 -19.34 -8.69
N GLN A 195 -2.76 -19.96 -9.25
CA GLN A 195 -1.47 -20.06 -8.58
C GLN A 195 -0.87 -18.68 -8.26
N TRP A 196 -1.04 -17.71 -9.17
CA TRP A 196 -0.65 -16.33 -8.94
C TRP A 196 -1.42 -15.73 -7.76
N LEU A 197 -2.75 -15.89 -7.71
CA LEU A 197 -3.58 -15.37 -6.63
C LEU A 197 -3.23 -15.97 -5.27
N GLU A 198 -3.00 -17.28 -5.19
CA GLU A 198 -2.56 -17.95 -3.95
C GLU A 198 -1.20 -17.41 -3.47
N THR A 199 -0.31 -17.09 -4.39
CA THR A 199 1.01 -16.53 -4.06
C THR A 199 0.90 -15.07 -3.66
N TYR A 200 0.07 -14.29 -4.37
CA TYR A 200 -0.26 -12.91 -4.07
C TYR A 200 -0.83 -12.77 -2.64
N GLU A 201 -1.81 -13.61 -2.29
CA GLU A 201 -2.40 -13.66 -0.95
C GLU A 201 -1.35 -13.90 0.14
N LYS A 202 -0.47 -14.89 -0.04
CA LYS A 202 0.60 -15.18 0.93
C LYS A 202 1.53 -14.00 1.14
N ILE A 203 1.89 -13.29 0.06
CA ILE A 203 2.77 -12.11 0.14
C ILE A 203 2.06 -10.97 0.87
N VAL A 204 0.80 -10.69 0.51
CA VAL A 204 -0.02 -9.65 1.15
C VAL A 204 -0.17 -9.92 2.64
N ILE A 205 -0.56 -11.14 3.02
CA ILE A 205 -0.69 -11.55 4.43
C ILE A 205 0.65 -11.39 5.17
N HIS A 206 1.75 -11.83 4.56
CA HIS A 206 3.07 -11.72 5.18
C HIS A 206 3.47 -10.26 5.41
N GLY A 207 3.28 -9.40 4.42
CA GLY A 207 3.57 -7.98 4.52
C GLY A 207 2.70 -7.25 5.55
N ILE A 208 1.38 -7.50 5.54
CA ILE A 208 0.44 -6.98 6.55
C ILE A 208 0.89 -7.39 7.96
N THR A 209 1.17 -8.68 8.16
CA THR A 209 1.54 -9.23 9.47
C THR A 209 2.80 -8.55 10.01
N LEU A 210 3.86 -8.42 9.19
CA LEU A 210 5.10 -7.76 9.64
C LEU A 210 4.90 -6.29 10.01
N HIS A 211 4.09 -5.54 9.26
CA HIS A 211 3.82 -4.14 9.58
C HIS A 211 2.99 -4.01 10.86
N MET A 212 1.96 -4.83 11.04
CA MET A 212 1.16 -4.84 12.27
C MET A 212 1.96 -5.29 13.50
N LEU A 213 2.95 -6.17 13.35
CA LEU A 213 3.84 -6.56 14.45
C LEU A 213 4.79 -5.43 14.87
N LYS A 214 5.29 -4.66 13.91
CA LYS A 214 6.09 -3.46 14.20
C LYS A 214 5.24 -2.33 14.80
N TYR A 215 3.99 -2.20 14.35
CA TYR A 215 3.05 -1.16 14.76
C TYR A 215 1.75 -1.76 15.31
N PRO A 216 1.79 -2.32 16.54
CA PRO A 216 0.66 -3.06 17.11
C PRO A 216 -0.60 -2.21 17.35
N LEU A 217 -0.46 -0.88 17.43
CA LEU A 217 -1.57 0.07 17.47
C LEU A 217 -2.56 -0.14 16.31
N ALA A 218 -2.09 -0.59 15.15
CA ALA A 218 -2.93 -0.88 13.98
C ALA A 218 -3.99 -1.96 14.23
N SER A 219 -3.81 -2.80 15.25
CA SER A 219 -4.76 -3.87 15.59
C SER A 219 -5.85 -3.43 16.58
N VAL A 220 -5.74 -2.21 17.13
CA VAL A 220 -6.66 -1.70 18.14
C VAL A 220 -7.93 -1.20 17.45
N GLU A 221 -9.05 -1.86 17.77
CA GLU A 221 -10.37 -1.39 17.36
C GLU A 221 -10.80 -0.22 18.25
N PHE A 222 -10.99 0.95 17.64
CA PHE A 222 -11.35 2.17 18.33
C PHE A 222 -12.23 3.05 17.44
N ASP A 223 -13.11 3.84 18.06
CA ASP A 223 -13.94 4.81 17.35
C ASP A 223 -13.14 6.08 17.07
N TRP A 224 -12.32 6.01 16.02
CA TRP A 224 -11.45 7.11 15.64
C TRP A 224 -12.22 8.32 15.12
N ASP A 225 -13.32 8.09 14.41
CA ASP A 225 -14.04 9.16 13.71
C ASP A 225 -14.68 10.13 14.72
N SER A 226 -15.25 9.61 15.83
CA SER A 226 -15.81 10.46 16.89
C SER A 226 -14.74 11.17 17.73
N LYS A 227 -13.52 10.64 17.81
CA LYS A 227 -12.45 11.21 18.65
C LYS A 227 -11.54 12.19 17.93
N VAL A 228 -11.20 11.90 16.68
CA VAL A 228 -10.19 12.69 15.93
C VAL A 228 -10.70 13.23 14.60
N GLY A 229 -11.93 12.90 14.20
CA GLY A 229 -12.54 13.39 12.98
C GLY A 229 -11.83 12.84 11.75
N ILE A 230 -11.32 13.73 10.90
CA ILE A 230 -10.58 13.35 9.68
C ILE A 230 -9.06 13.35 9.87
N ASN A 231 -8.57 13.83 11.02
CA ASN A 231 -7.14 13.88 11.32
C ASN A 231 -6.71 12.62 12.08
N HIS A 232 -6.86 11.48 11.41
CA HIS A 232 -6.47 10.19 11.96
C HIS A 232 -4.97 10.18 12.30
N PRO A 233 -4.58 9.76 13.51
CA PRO A 233 -3.17 9.58 13.84
C PRO A 233 -2.56 8.53 12.92
N PHE A 234 -1.30 8.70 12.51
CA PHE A 234 -0.60 7.62 11.82
C PHE A 234 -0.41 6.42 12.76
N GLY A 235 -0.36 5.22 12.19
CA GLY A 235 -0.18 3.98 12.97
C GLY A 235 -1.47 3.23 13.28
N ILE A 236 -2.62 3.66 12.72
CA ILE A 236 -3.92 3.06 13.00
C ILE A 236 -4.57 2.44 11.75
N LEU A 237 -5.54 1.57 12.00
CA LEU A 237 -6.49 1.09 11.01
C LEU A 237 -7.91 1.37 11.51
N ARG A 238 -8.83 1.65 10.59
CA ARG A 238 -10.25 1.77 10.90
C ARG A 238 -10.87 0.39 11.09
N GLU A 239 -11.99 0.33 11.79
CA GLU A 239 -12.66 -0.93 12.12
C GLU A 239 -12.96 -1.79 10.88
N PHE A 240 -13.42 -1.18 9.79
CA PHE A 240 -13.71 -1.93 8.56
C PHE A 240 -12.43 -2.46 7.87
N GLU A 241 -11.29 -1.76 8.02
CA GLU A 241 -10.00 -2.18 7.47
C GLU A 241 -9.49 -3.39 8.27
N ILE A 242 -9.58 -3.34 9.60
CA ILE A 242 -9.26 -4.47 10.50
C ILE A 242 -10.16 -5.67 10.17
N LYS A 243 -11.47 -5.47 10.02
CA LYS A 243 -12.42 -6.53 9.65
C LYS A 243 -12.08 -7.17 8.31
N THR A 244 -11.64 -6.39 7.32
CA THR A 244 -11.27 -6.89 5.99
C THR A 244 -9.97 -7.70 6.07
N ILE A 245 -8.94 -7.18 6.75
CA ILE A 245 -7.68 -7.88 6.99
C ILE A 245 -7.91 -9.21 7.74
N LYS A 246 -8.78 -9.20 8.76
CA LYS A 246 -9.13 -10.38 9.57
C LYS A 246 -9.65 -11.55 8.73
N LYS A 247 -10.29 -11.29 7.58
CA LYS A 247 -10.79 -12.36 6.68
C LYS A 247 -9.66 -13.24 6.13
N PHE A 248 -8.46 -12.69 5.97
CA PHE A 248 -7.33 -13.36 5.31
C PHE A 248 -6.24 -13.79 6.28
N LEU A 249 -6.12 -13.13 7.44
CA LEU A 249 -5.14 -13.54 8.44
C LEU A 249 -5.42 -14.99 8.92
N PRO A 250 -4.38 -15.82 9.06
CA PRO A 250 -4.53 -17.13 9.65
C PRO A 250 -5.12 -17.06 11.07
N PRO A 251 -5.84 -18.10 11.51
CA PRO A 251 -6.44 -18.14 12.84
C PRO A 251 -5.40 -17.86 13.95
N GLY A 252 -5.77 -16.98 14.91
CA GLY A 252 -4.93 -16.60 16.04
C GLY A 252 -3.88 -15.51 15.75
N TYR A 253 -3.66 -15.11 14.49
CA TYR A 253 -2.71 -14.04 14.16
C TYR A 253 -3.16 -12.70 14.75
N LEU A 254 -4.40 -12.30 14.43
CA LEU A 254 -4.92 -11.01 14.91
C LEU A 254 -5.02 -10.98 16.44
N ASP A 255 -5.45 -12.08 17.05
CA ASP A 255 -5.59 -12.18 18.51
C ASP A 255 -4.23 -12.02 19.21
N GLU A 256 -3.16 -12.59 18.65
CA GLU A 256 -1.81 -12.40 19.18
C GLU A 256 -1.32 -10.96 18.99
N ILE A 257 -1.55 -10.36 17.83
CA ILE A 257 -1.17 -8.95 17.58
C ILE A 257 -1.93 -8.01 18.54
N GLN A 258 -3.21 -8.27 18.79
CA GLN A 258 -4.01 -7.52 19.76
C GLN A 258 -3.54 -7.75 21.21
N THR A 259 -3.05 -8.94 21.52
CA THR A 259 -2.41 -9.24 22.82
C THR A 259 -1.12 -8.44 22.97
N ILE A 260 -0.30 -8.35 21.92
CA ILE A 260 0.90 -7.50 21.89
C ILE A 260 0.51 -6.03 22.13
N ALA A 261 -0.50 -5.52 21.40
CA ALA A 261 -0.98 -4.14 21.57
C ALA A 261 -1.51 -3.85 22.98
N SER A 262 -2.14 -4.84 23.60
CA SER A 262 -2.70 -4.75 24.95
C SER A 262 -1.63 -4.71 26.05
N ASN A 263 -0.46 -5.31 25.80
CA ASN A 263 0.68 -5.33 26.71
C ASN A 263 1.68 -4.18 26.45
N ASP A 264 1.56 -3.48 25.33
CA ASP A 264 2.39 -2.33 24.99
C ASP A 264 1.92 -1.09 25.77
N LYS A 265 2.76 -0.63 26.70
CA LYS A 265 2.45 0.52 27.55
C LYS A 265 2.22 1.81 26.76
N ALA A 266 2.96 2.04 25.67
CA ALA A 266 2.80 3.24 24.87
C ALA A 266 1.44 3.23 24.14
N VAL A 267 1.05 2.07 23.61
CA VAL A 267 -0.27 1.86 23.01
C VAL A 267 -1.38 2.09 24.04
N GLN A 268 -1.26 1.48 25.22
CA GLN A 268 -2.28 1.65 26.28
C GLN A 268 -2.41 3.10 26.73
N SER A 269 -1.31 3.78 27.01
CA SER A 269 -1.34 5.20 27.40
C SER A 269 -1.96 6.07 26.32
N PHE A 270 -1.61 5.87 25.04
CA PHE A 270 -2.21 6.60 23.93
C PHE A 270 -3.73 6.40 23.83
N CYS A 271 -4.19 5.14 23.94
CA CYS A 271 -5.62 4.83 23.91
C CYS A 271 -6.37 5.41 25.12
N GLU A 272 -5.75 5.43 26.31
CA GLU A 272 -6.34 6.05 27.51
C GLU A 272 -6.46 7.57 27.38
N GLU A 273 -5.43 8.24 26.86
CA GLU A 273 -5.45 9.68 26.58
C GLU A 273 -6.58 10.04 25.61
N LEU A 274 -6.75 9.27 24.54
CA LEU A 274 -7.83 9.49 23.57
C LEU A 274 -9.22 9.21 24.14
N ARG A 275 -9.39 8.17 24.97
CA ARG A 275 -10.68 7.89 25.63
C ARG A 275 -11.11 9.03 26.54
N ASN A 276 -10.16 9.62 27.24
CA ASN A 276 -10.39 10.73 28.17
C ASN A 276 -10.53 12.09 27.47
N SER A 277 -10.15 12.18 26.20
CA SER A 277 -10.35 13.38 25.39
C SER A 277 -11.82 13.51 24.99
N PRO A 278 -12.37 14.73 24.93
CA PRO A 278 -13.73 14.95 24.45
C PRO A 278 -13.86 14.54 22.98
N ASP A 279 -15.07 14.14 22.59
CA ASP A 279 -15.39 13.85 21.19
C ASP A 279 -15.30 15.13 20.36
N ILE A 280 -14.92 14.99 19.11
CA ILE A 280 -14.81 16.12 18.18
C ILE A 280 -16.20 16.60 17.76
N THR A 281 -16.40 17.90 17.73
CA THR A 281 -17.63 18.53 17.25
C THR A 281 -17.68 18.62 15.72
N GLU A 282 -18.88 18.76 15.14
CA GLU A 282 -19.02 18.99 13.69
C GLU A 282 -18.25 20.24 13.21
N GLU A 283 -18.20 21.29 14.04
CA GLU A 283 -17.46 22.52 13.73
C GLU A 283 -15.95 22.28 13.67
N GLU A 284 -15.41 21.48 14.60
CA GLU A 284 -13.99 21.12 14.60
C GLU A 284 -13.63 20.23 13.41
N VAL A 285 -14.50 19.29 13.01
CA VAL A 285 -14.31 18.49 11.78
C VAL A 285 -14.30 19.39 10.54
N GLU A 286 -15.21 20.37 10.47
CA GLU A 286 -15.25 21.34 9.38
C GLU A 286 -13.97 22.18 9.32
N ASN A 287 -13.46 22.61 10.47
CA ASN A 287 -12.18 23.32 10.57
C ASN A 287 -11.01 22.45 10.10
N GLN A 288 -10.96 21.16 10.47
CA GLN A 288 -9.95 20.23 9.94
C GLN A 288 -10.00 20.11 8.41
N LEU A 289 -11.20 20.05 7.82
CA LEU A 289 -11.38 19.99 6.36
C LEU A 289 -10.88 21.25 5.67
N ILE A 290 -11.11 22.42 6.27
CA ILE A 290 -10.61 23.71 5.78
C ILE A 290 -9.07 23.74 5.83
N GLU A 291 -8.47 23.40 6.96
CA GLU A 291 -7.01 23.41 7.11
C GLU A 291 -6.31 22.41 6.18
N ASN A 292 -6.85 21.20 6.03
CA ASN A 292 -6.33 20.22 5.07
C ASN A 292 -6.41 20.71 3.63
N ALA A 293 -7.47 21.42 3.26
CA ALA A 293 -7.59 22.01 1.94
C ALA A 293 -6.57 23.13 1.70
N LYS A 294 -6.37 24.02 2.69
CA LYS A 294 -5.32 25.05 2.63
C LYS A 294 -3.95 24.43 2.44
N LEU A 295 -3.59 23.44 3.26
CA LEU A 295 -2.31 22.73 3.15
C LEU A 295 -2.12 22.09 1.77
N THR A 296 -3.16 21.46 1.23
CA THR A 296 -3.10 20.85 -0.11
C THR A 296 -2.81 21.90 -1.18
N ILE A 297 -3.44 23.08 -1.07
CA ILE A 297 -3.22 24.20 -1.98
C ILE A 297 -1.81 24.78 -1.83
N GLU A 298 -1.33 24.96 -0.60
CA GLU A 298 0.03 25.47 -0.34
C GLU A 298 1.13 24.54 -0.87
N VAL A 299 0.91 23.22 -0.78
CA VAL A 299 1.95 22.22 -1.05
C VAL A 299 2.08 21.87 -2.54
N GLY A 300 1.02 21.95 -3.35
CA GLY A 300 1.19 21.55 -4.76
C GLY A 300 0.06 21.76 -5.75
N SER A 301 -1.20 21.93 -5.32
CA SER A 301 -2.33 22.25 -6.20
C SER A 301 -2.63 23.75 -6.17
N SER A 302 -3.00 24.37 -7.29
CA SER A 302 -3.61 25.71 -7.19
C SER A 302 -5.01 25.62 -6.58
N PHE A 303 -5.56 26.73 -6.06
CA PHE A 303 -6.96 26.74 -5.64
C PHE A 303 -7.90 26.31 -6.77
N ILE A 304 -7.63 26.71 -8.02
CA ILE A 304 -8.45 26.33 -9.18
C ILE A 304 -8.45 24.82 -9.41
N ASP A 305 -7.27 24.18 -9.37
CA ASP A 305 -7.17 22.72 -9.55
C ASP A 305 -7.90 21.97 -8.43
N TRP A 306 -7.76 22.48 -7.19
CA TRP A 306 -8.44 21.94 -6.03
C TRP A 306 -9.97 22.10 -6.13
N GLU A 307 -10.46 23.29 -6.50
CA GLU A 307 -11.88 23.60 -6.70
C GLU A 307 -12.50 22.68 -7.75
N GLU A 308 -11.83 22.47 -8.89
CA GLU A 308 -12.32 21.59 -9.94
C GLU A 308 -12.47 20.14 -9.44
N SER A 309 -11.51 19.66 -8.66
CA SER A 309 -11.56 18.33 -8.03
C SER A 309 -12.74 18.21 -7.05
N GLN A 310 -12.94 19.22 -6.19
CA GLN A 310 -14.05 19.22 -5.23
C GLN A 310 -15.41 19.26 -5.94
N LEU A 311 -15.58 20.09 -6.97
CA LEU A 311 -16.82 20.16 -7.75
C LEU A 311 -17.14 18.84 -8.46
N LYS A 312 -16.14 18.07 -8.88
CA LYS A 312 -16.33 16.71 -9.42
C LYS A 312 -16.83 15.74 -8.35
N LEU A 313 -16.26 15.79 -7.15
CA LEU A 313 -16.66 14.94 -6.02
C LEU A 313 -18.07 15.27 -5.52
N MET A 314 -18.42 16.56 -5.47
CA MET A 314 -19.73 17.04 -5.02
C MET A 314 -20.92 16.48 -5.80
N LYS A 315 -20.71 16.04 -7.05
CA LYS A 315 -21.75 15.36 -7.85
C LYS A 315 -22.30 14.11 -7.18
N ARG A 316 -21.56 13.53 -6.23
CA ARG A 316 -21.92 12.32 -5.48
C ARG A 316 -22.51 12.60 -4.10
N TYR A 317 -22.60 13.86 -3.69
CA TYR A 317 -23.06 14.22 -2.35
C TYR A 317 -24.59 14.36 -2.31
N SER A 318 -25.16 14.22 -1.11
CA SER A 318 -26.53 14.65 -0.82
C SER A 318 -26.66 16.17 -0.97
N ASP A 319 -27.89 16.68 -1.07
CA ASP A 319 -28.11 18.12 -1.24
C ASP A 319 -27.60 18.94 -0.05
N GLU A 320 -27.77 18.44 1.17
CA GLU A 320 -27.18 19.03 2.38
C GLU A 320 -25.64 19.01 2.35
N GLY A 321 -25.05 17.90 1.89
CA GLY A 321 -23.59 17.79 1.74
C GLY A 321 -23.02 18.73 0.69
N LYS A 322 -23.77 19.02 -0.39
CA LYS A 322 -23.40 20.02 -1.39
C LYS A 322 -23.38 21.43 -0.81
N GLU A 323 -24.37 21.78 0.02
CA GLU A 323 -24.42 23.09 0.66
C GLU A 323 -23.22 23.32 1.58
N LYS A 324 -22.93 22.35 2.47
CA LYS A 324 -21.74 22.39 3.34
C LYS A 324 -20.45 22.52 2.51
N ALA A 325 -20.31 21.73 1.44
CA ALA A 325 -19.14 21.79 0.56
C ALA A 325 -18.99 23.14 -0.18
N LEU A 326 -20.09 23.74 -0.67
CA LEU A 326 -20.06 25.06 -1.30
C LEU A 326 -19.63 26.15 -0.31
N ASN A 327 -20.13 26.11 0.92
CA ASN A 327 -19.73 27.04 1.95
C ASN A 327 -18.22 26.94 2.23
N ARG A 328 -17.70 25.71 2.36
CA ARG A 328 -16.28 25.45 2.52
C ARG A 328 -15.43 26.00 1.36
N ILE A 329 -15.86 25.76 0.11
CA ILE A 329 -15.17 26.30 -1.08
C ILE A 329 -15.10 27.83 -1.01
N ASN A 330 -16.18 28.50 -0.62
CA ASN A 330 -16.20 29.96 -0.49
C ASN A 330 -15.23 30.48 0.58
N ILE A 331 -15.16 29.81 1.74
CA ILE A 331 -14.21 30.14 2.82
C ILE A 331 -12.77 30.01 2.30
N ILE A 332 -12.44 28.90 1.65
CA ILE A 332 -11.10 28.63 1.13
C ILE A 332 -10.75 29.58 -0.03
N LYS A 333 -11.71 29.92 -0.88
CA LYS A 333 -11.53 30.87 -1.98
C LYS A 333 -11.11 32.24 -1.47
N LYS A 334 -11.79 32.74 -0.43
CA LYS A 334 -11.43 34.01 0.20
C LYS A 334 -10.00 33.97 0.75
N TRP A 335 -9.67 32.92 1.50
CA TRP A 335 -8.31 32.71 1.99
C TRP A 335 -7.27 32.62 0.86
N ALA A 336 -7.57 31.93 -0.25
CA ALA A 336 -6.65 31.77 -1.37
C ALA A 336 -6.41 33.09 -2.11
N ILE A 337 -7.43 33.95 -2.23
CA ILE A 337 -7.28 35.32 -2.75
C ILE A 337 -6.36 36.13 -1.84
N ASP A 338 -6.63 36.13 -0.53
CA ASP A 338 -5.87 36.90 0.45
C ASP A 338 -4.39 36.48 0.51
N ASN A 339 -4.09 35.22 0.20
CA ASN A 339 -2.74 34.64 0.24
C ASN A 339 -2.08 34.44 -1.14
N ASN A 340 -2.66 34.96 -2.23
CA ASN A 340 -2.16 34.80 -3.61
C ASN A 340 -1.95 33.33 -4.04
N MET A 341 -2.84 32.42 -3.63
CA MET A 341 -2.80 30.98 -3.94
C MET A 341 -3.81 30.56 -5.04
N MET A 342 -4.38 31.53 -5.76
CA MET A 342 -5.43 31.28 -6.75
C MET A 342 -4.96 30.45 -7.94
N GLU A 343 -3.81 30.82 -8.51
CA GLU A 343 -3.19 30.15 -9.63
C GLU A 343 -1.82 29.61 -9.21
N ARG A 344 -1.33 28.60 -9.94
CA ARG A 344 -0.01 28.01 -9.67
C ARG A 344 1.06 29.09 -9.84
N GLY A 345 1.57 29.62 -8.73
CA GLY A 345 2.66 30.59 -8.77
C GLY A 345 3.87 29.98 -9.47
N LEU A 346 4.26 30.52 -10.63
CA LEU A 346 5.46 30.13 -11.40
C LEU A 346 6.80 30.36 -10.66
N LYS A 347 6.78 30.58 -9.34
CA LYS A 347 7.97 30.90 -8.54
C LYS A 347 8.21 29.84 -7.46
N ILE A 348 9.22 29.00 -7.75
CA ILE A 348 10.03 28.15 -6.85
C ILE A 348 9.44 26.73 -6.65
N ARG A 349 10.04 25.63 -7.14
CA ARG A 349 11.42 25.15 -6.91
C ARG A 349 12.22 24.90 -8.20
N LYS A 350 13.09 25.84 -8.57
CA LYS A 350 14.43 25.50 -9.06
C LYS A 350 15.31 25.30 -7.83
N SER A 351 15.20 24.14 -7.17
CA SER A 351 16.19 23.68 -6.20
C SER A 351 16.85 22.44 -6.77
N LYS A 352 18.04 22.68 -7.32
CA LYS A 352 19.20 21.80 -7.52
C LYS A 352 18.95 20.29 -7.73
N GLU A 353 19.44 19.88 -8.89
CA GLU A 353 19.78 18.54 -9.37
C GLU A 353 18.60 17.62 -9.73
N PRO A 354 18.56 17.13 -10.99
CA PRO A 354 17.72 15.98 -11.32
C PRO A 354 18.32 14.75 -10.64
N PHE A 355 17.40 13.91 -10.16
CA PHE A 355 17.60 12.63 -9.48
C PHE A 355 18.80 11.80 -9.93
#